data_AF-A0A645DSZ8-F1
#
_entry.id   AF-A0A645DSZ8-F1
#
_cell.length_a   1.000
_cell.length_b   1.000
_cell.length_c   1.000
_cell.angle_alpha   90.00
_cell.angle_beta   90.00
_cell.angle_gamma   90.00
#
_symmetry.space_group_name_H-M   'P 1'
#
loop_
_entity.id
_entity.type
_entity.pdbx_description
1 polymer ?
#
loop_
_entity_poly.entity_id
_entity_poly.type
_entity_poly.pdbx_seq_one_letter_code
_entity_poly.pdbx_strand_id
1 'polypeptide(L)'
;MYHSRFKGRHYEAGFQWGTRLYQHGLLIMDNHLIDLSPQRHAFSRQCLAVYEKWYPAVLAEIRGIADGQHADFEALCTFLLSMYCFTFTNKCTCLASARRIRFSSAATVIFWWNWSIGI
;
A
#
# COMPACT_ATOMS: atom_id res chain seq x y z
N MET A 1 14.56 -7.37 -4.33
CA MET A 1 13.15 -6.93 -4.31
C MET A 1 12.29 -8.16 -4.58
N TYR A 2 11.35 -8.48 -3.67
CA TYR A 2 10.50 -9.66 -3.81
C TYR A 2 9.41 -9.41 -4.86
N HIS A 3 9.25 -10.33 -5.82
CA HIS A 3 8.23 -10.19 -6.87
C HIS A 3 7.01 -11.04 -6.54
N SER A 4 6.02 -10.40 -5.92
CA SER A 4 4.77 -11.05 -5.51
C SER A 4 3.90 -11.39 -6.73
N ARG A 5 3.39 -12.63 -6.76
CA ARG A 5 2.34 -13.04 -7.70
C ARG A 5 1.00 -13.13 -6.95
N PHE A 6 0.06 -12.28 -7.32
CA PHE A 6 -1.29 -12.25 -6.75
C PHE A 6 -2.22 -13.13 -7.59
N LYS A 7 -3.04 -13.96 -6.94
CA LYS A 7 -3.99 -14.87 -7.58
C LYS A 7 -5.25 -14.99 -6.72
N GLY A 8 -6.35 -15.38 -7.35
CA GLY A 8 -7.63 -15.58 -6.67
C GLY A 8 -8.44 -14.29 -6.58
N ARG A 9 -9.42 -14.28 -5.68
CA ARG A 9 -10.25 -13.09 -5.38
C ARG A 9 -9.42 -12.06 -4.60
N HIS A 10 -9.85 -10.80 -4.61
CA HIS A 10 -9.17 -9.70 -3.93
C HIS A 10 -8.79 -10.01 -2.48
N TYR A 11 -9.74 -10.52 -1.69
CA TYR A 11 -9.48 -10.95 -0.32
C TYR A 11 -8.39 -12.03 -0.23
N GLU A 12 -8.44 -13.06 -1.07
CA GLU A 12 -7.49 -14.18 -1.05
C GLU A 12 -6.09 -13.71 -1.43
N ALA A 13 -5.99 -12.81 -2.41
CA ALA A 13 -4.73 -12.20 -2.81
C ALA A 13 -4.11 -11.39 -1.65
N GLY A 14 -4.92 -10.58 -0.98
CA GLY A 14 -4.52 -9.82 0.20
C GLY A 14 -4.08 -10.73 1.35
N PHE A 15 -4.87 -11.76 1.65
CA PHE A 15 -4.59 -12.72 2.73
C PHE A 15 -3.31 -13.49 2.50
N GLN A 16 -3.11 -14.06 1.31
CA GLN A 16 -1.88 -14.79 0.97
C GLN A 16 -0.64 -13.89 1.07
N TRP A 17 -0.76 -12.62 0.68
CA TRP A 17 0.35 -11.68 0.77
C TRP A 17 0.63 -11.25 2.21
N GLY A 18 -0.41 -10.89 2.96
CA GLY A 18 -0.31 -10.57 4.39
C GLY A 18 0.31 -11.72 5.19
N THR A 19 -0.22 -12.94 5.07
CA THR A 19 0.35 -14.12 5.74
C THR A 19 1.81 -14.35 5.38
N ARG A 20 2.20 -14.13 4.12
CA ARG A 20 3.60 -14.28 3.72
C ARG A 20 4.51 -13.25 4.39
N LEU A 21 4.08 -11.99 4.49
CA LEU A 21 4.83 -10.96 5.21
C LEU A 21 4.97 -11.33 6.69
N TYR A 22 3.88 -11.73 7.32
CA TYR A 22 3.87 -12.19 8.71
C TYR A 22 4.83 -13.36 8.94
N GLN A 23 4.83 -14.37 8.08
CA GLN A 23 5.75 -15.51 8.13
C GLN A 23 7.23 -15.12 8.01
N HIS A 24 7.52 -14.01 7.33
CA HIS A 24 8.86 -13.45 7.23
C HIS A 24 9.19 -12.44 8.35
N GLY A 25 8.33 -12.30 9.36
CA GLY A 25 8.53 -11.37 10.48
C GLY A 25 8.31 -9.90 10.11
N LEU A 26 7.69 -9.61 8.96
CA LEU A 26 7.44 -8.25 8.48
C LEU A 26 6.05 -7.78 8.91
N LEU A 27 5.97 -7.11 10.04
CA LEU A 27 4.74 -6.55 10.56
C LEU A 27 4.51 -5.13 10.01
N ILE A 28 3.55 -4.97 9.09
CA ILE A 28 3.21 -3.67 8.48
C ILE A 28 2.93 -2.60 9.55
N MET A 29 2.18 -2.95 10.60
CA MET A 29 1.76 -2.01 11.64
C MET A 29 2.80 -1.76 12.73
N ASP A 30 3.93 -2.48 12.72
CA ASP A 30 5.02 -2.34 13.71
C ASP A 30 6.02 -1.22 13.35
N ASN A 31 5.56 -0.24 12.57
CA ASN A 31 6.39 0.82 12.06
C ASN A 31 6.09 2.13 12.78
N HIS A 32 7.10 2.66 13.49
CA HIS A 32 7.04 3.92 14.24
C HIS A 32 6.68 5.16 13.38
N LEU A 33 6.79 5.06 12.06
CA LEU A 33 6.38 6.13 11.13
C LEU A 33 4.87 6.15 10.85
N ILE A 34 4.12 5.14 11.32
CA ILE A 34 2.67 5.08 11.18
C ILE A 34 2.03 5.91 12.29
N ASP A 35 1.56 7.09 11.91
CA ASP A 35 0.72 7.94 12.76
C ASP A 35 -0.76 7.53 12.62
N LEU A 36 -1.38 7.11 13.72
CA LEU A 36 -2.79 6.79 13.84
C LEU A 36 -3.54 7.83 14.69
N SER A 37 -3.28 9.11 14.43
CA SER A 37 -3.96 10.20 15.10
C SER A 37 -5.50 10.14 14.93
N PRO A 38 -6.28 10.64 15.90
CA PRO A 38 -7.75 10.64 15.83
C PRO A 38 -8.32 11.30 14.57
N GLN A 39 -7.62 12.32 14.05
CA GLN A 39 -7.96 13.03 12.83
C GLN A 39 -7.86 12.11 11.60
N ARG A 40 -6.81 11.27 11.53
CA ARG A 40 -6.64 10.28 10.46
C ARG A 40 -7.72 9.20 10.53
N HIS A 41 -8.07 8.73 11.74
CA HIS A 41 -9.18 7.79 11.93
C HIS A 41 -10.51 8.38 11.44
N ALA A 42 -10.82 9.62 11.83
CA ALA A 42 -12.04 10.30 11.39
C ALA A 42 -12.10 10.44 9.86
N PHE A 43 -10.98 10.83 9.24
CA PHE A 43 -10.87 10.92 7.79
C PHE A 43 -11.04 9.56 7.10
N SER A 44 -10.33 8.53 7.59
CA SER A 44 -10.40 7.16 7.07
C SER A 44 -11.83 6.62 7.07
N ARG A 45 -12.58 6.85 8.16
CA ARG A 45 -14.00 6.44 8.24
C ARG A 45 -14.88 7.11 7.19
N GLN A 46 -14.64 8.38 6.87
CA GLN A 46 -15.35 9.06 5.80
C GLN A 46 -14.98 8.48 4.42
N CYS A 47 -13.71 8.15 4.21
CA CYS A 47 -13.25 7.49 3.00
C CYS A 47 -13.85 6.09 2.82
N LEU A 48 -13.99 5.30 3.88
CA LEU A 48 -14.53 3.94 3.82
C LEU A 48 -15.90 3.90 3.12
N ALA A 49 -16.81 4.81 3.47
CA ALA A 49 -18.13 4.89 2.82
C ALA A 49 -18.06 5.11 1.30
N VAL A 50 -17.05 5.86 0.83
CA VAL A 50 -16.82 6.09 -0.60
C VAL A 50 -16.26 4.83 -1.27
N TYR A 51 -15.30 4.16 -0.63
CA TYR A 51 -14.70 2.94 -1.15
C TYR A 51 -15.69 1.77 -1.18
N GLU A 52 -16.57 1.63 -0.18
CA GLU A 52 -17.62 0.62 -0.16
C GLU A 52 -18.55 0.75 -1.38
N LYS A 53 -18.87 1.99 -1.77
CA LYS A 53 -19.74 2.27 -2.91
C LYS A 53 -19.06 2.01 -4.25
N TRP A 54 -17.82 2.46 -4.42
CA TRP A 54 -17.19 2.53 -5.75
C TRP A 54 -16.10 1.49 -5.98
N TYR A 55 -15.38 1.06 -4.94
CA TYR A 55 -14.23 0.16 -5.03
C TYR A 55 -14.21 -0.89 -3.90
N PRO A 56 -15.29 -1.66 -3.69
CA PRO A 56 -15.36 -2.65 -2.60
C PRO A 56 -14.30 -3.75 -2.72
N ALA A 57 -13.86 -4.03 -3.95
CA ALA A 57 -12.75 -4.94 -4.24
C ALA A 57 -11.46 -4.58 -3.49
N VAL A 58 -11.12 -3.29 -3.42
CA VAL A 58 -9.92 -2.82 -2.71
C VAL A 58 -10.05 -3.03 -1.21
N LEU A 59 -11.24 -2.78 -0.64
CA LEU A 59 -11.49 -3.03 0.78
C LEU A 59 -11.42 -4.52 1.12
N ALA A 60 -11.89 -5.38 0.24
CA ALA A 60 -11.75 -6.83 0.40
C ALA A 60 -10.28 -7.26 0.41
N GLU A 61 -9.45 -6.67 -0.45
CA GLU A 61 -8.01 -6.91 -0.47
C GLU A 61 -7.32 -6.42 0.81
N ILE A 62 -7.58 -5.18 1.24
CA ILE A 62 -7.05 -4.62 2.49
C ILE A 62 -7.46 -5.48 3.69
N ARG A 63 -8.71 -5.98 3.70
CA ARG A 63 -9.19 -6.88 4.75
C ARG A 63 -8.42 -8.20 4.76
N GLY A 64 -8.20 -8.80 3.59
CA GLY A 64 -7.35 -9.97 3.47
C GLY A 64 -5.95 -9.72 4.04
N ILE A 65 -5.32 -8.58 3.71
CA ILE A 65 -4.00 -8.21 4.24
C ILE A 65 -4.03 -8.11 5.76
N ALA A 66 -5.02 -7.42 6.33
CA ALA A 66 -5.17 -7.25 7.78
C ALA A 66 -5.29 -8.61 8.48
N ASP A 67 -6.17 -9.48 7.98
CA ASP A 67 -6.39 -10.82 8.53
C ASP A 67 -5.13 -11.69 8.44
N GLY A 68 -4.41 -11.61 7.32
CA GLY A 68 -3.14 -12.33 7.11
C GLY A 68 -1.99 -11.81 8.00
N GLN A 69 -2.04 -10.55 8.41
CA GLN A 69 -1.07 -9.90 9.29
C GLN A 69 -1.47 -9.95 10.77
N HIS A 70 -2.64 -10.50 11.10
CA HIS A 70 -3.26 -10.41 12.43
C HIS A 70 -3.35 -8.96 12.95
N ALA A 71 -3.59 -8.03 12.03
CA ALA A 71 -3.66 -6.60 12.31
C ALA A 71 -5.10 -6.10 12.32
N ASP A 72 -5.34 -4.97 13.00
CA ASP A 72 -6.65 -4.32 12.96
C ASP A 72 -6.93 -3.71 11.57
N PHE A 73 -8.09 -4.05 11.02
CA PHE A 73 -8.51 -3.57 9.71
C PHE A 73 -8.70 -2.05 9.68
N GLU A 74 -9.29 -1.46 10.73
CA GLU A 74 -9.52 -0.01 10.77
C GLU A 74 -8.21 0.76 10.87
N ALA A 75 -7.24 0.26 11.64
CA ALA A 75 -5.89 0.82 11.73
C ALA A 75 -5.15 0.75 10.37
N LEU A 76 -5.21 -0.40 9.68
CA LEU A 76 -4.59 -0.56 8.36
C LEU A 76 -5.24 0.35 7.31
N CYS A 77 -6.58 0.45 7.31
CA CYS A 77 -7.30 1.40 6.47
C CYS A 77 -6.92 2.85 6.80
N THR A 78 -6.80 3.18 8.09
CA THR A 78 -6.40 4.51 8.53
C THR A 78 -5.03 4.89 8.02
N PHE A 79 -4.06 3.98 8.10
CA PHE A 79 -2.75 4.20 7.50
C PHE A 79 -2.84 4.41 5.99
N LEU A 80 -3.43 3.45 5.25
CA LEU A 80 -3.42 3.45 3.79
C LEU A 80 -4.22 4.61 3.18
N LEU A 81 -5.41 4.90 3.71
CA LEU A 81 -6.31 5.91 3.17
C LEU A 81 -5.89 7.33 3.53
N SER A 82 -5.13 7.52 4.62
CA SER A 82 -4.67 8.85 5.05
C SER A 82 -3.22 9.17 4.66
N MET A 83 -2.47 8.20 4.12
CA MET A 83 -1.01 8.26 3.91
C MET A 83 -0.54 9.54 3.21
N TYR A 84 -1.26 10.00 2.18
CA TYR A 84 -0.89 11.17 1.38
C TYR A 84 -1.71 12.43 1.68
N CYS A 85 -2.71 12.35 2.56
CA CYS A 85 -3.56 13.49 2.90
C CYS A 85 -3.02 14.29 4.09
N PHE A 86 -2.16 13.68 4.91
CA PHE A 86 -1.63 14.29 6.14
C PHE A 86 -0.12 14.48 6.14
N THR A 87 0.58 13.91 5.15
CA THR A 87 2.05 13.87 5.10
C THR A 87 2.53 14.67 3.88
N PHE A 88 2.76 15.98 4.07
CA PHE A 88 3.06 16.94 2.99
C PHE A 88 4.55 17.09 2.65
N THR A 89 5.42 16.39 3.37
CA THR A 89 6.88 16.45 3.17
C THR A 89 7.40 15.44 2.15
N ASN A 90 6.53 14.55 1.63
CA ASN A 90 6.88 13.60 0.58
C ASN A 90 7.41 14.32 -0.67
N LYS A 91 8.63 13.99 -1.11
CA LYS A 91 9.25 14.54 -2.32
C LYS A 91 9.38 13.42 -3.35
N CYS A 92 8.89 13.66 -4.56
CA CYS A 92 9.08 12.77 -5.70
C CYS A 92 9.36 13.59 -6.96
N THR A 93 10.17 13.04 -7.87
CA THR A 93 10.45 13.62 -9.19
C THR A 93 10.05 12.60 -10.23
N CYS A 94 9.13 12.96 -11.12
CA CYS A 94 8.68 12.09 -12.22
C CYS A 94 9.07 12.72 -13.56
N LEU A 95 9.66 11.94 -14.46
CA LEU A 95 9.97 12.36 -15.83
C LEU A 95 9.30 11.39 -16.82
N ALA A 96 8.48 11.91 -17.71
CA ALA A 96 7.91 11.16 -18.83
C ALA A 96 8.34 11.83 -20.15
N SER A 97 8.76 11.03 -21.14
CA SER A 97 9.21 11.53 -22.44
C SER A 97 8.52 10.75 -23.56
N ALA A 98 7.86 11.47 -24.48
CA ALA A 98 7.11 10.89 -25.59
C ALA A 98 7.98 10.59 -26.84
N ARG A 99 9.30 10.82 -26.79
CA ARG A 99 10.15 10.56 -27.95
C ARG A 99 10.23 9.05 -28.22
N ARG A 100 10.02 8.69 -29.49
CA ARG A 100 10.37 7.37 -30.04
C ARG A 100 11.89 7.28 -30.15
N ILE A 101 12.53 7.05 -29.01
CA ILE A 101 13.98 6.93 -28.90
C ILE A 101 14.35 5.52 -29.41
N ARG A 102 14.89 5.42 -30.64
CA ARG A 102 15.73 4.29 -31.04
C ARG A 102 17.04 4.44 -30.26
N PHE A 103 17.08 3.94 -29.03
CA PHE A 103 18.34 3.73 -28.31
C PHE A 103 18.59 2.24 -28.23
N SER A 104 19.69 1.82 -28.85
CA SER A 104 20.39 0.59 -28.52
C SER A 104 21.00 0.75 -27.13
N SER A 105 20.21 0.44 -26.11
CA SER A 105 20.58 0.01 -24.75
C SER A 105 19.43 0.40 -23.82
N ALA A 106 18.98 -0.59 -23.06
CA ALA A 106 17.70 -0.62 -22.38
C ALA A 106 17.52 0.53 -21.38
N ALA A 107 16.58 1.45 -21.68
CA ALA A 107 16.02 2.36 -20.71
C ALA A 107 14.82 1.69 -20.04
N THR A 108 15.09 0.93 -18.98
CA THR A 108 14.07 0.40 -18.07
C THR A 108 13.43 1.56 -17.32
N VAL A 109 12.11 1.69 -17.37
CA VAL A 109 11.35 2.52 -16.42
C VAL A 109 11.49 1.86 -15.05
N ILE A 110 12.41 2.34 -14.23
CA ILE A 110 12.54 1.88 -12.84
C ILE A 110 11.65 2.78 -11.99
N PHE A 111 10.48 2.25 -11.60
CA PHE A 111 9.74 2.79 -10.45
C PHE A 111 10.58 2.52 -9.19
N TRP A 112 11.39 3.49 -8.78
CA TRP A 112 11.98 3.50 -7.45
C TRP A 112 10.92 3.98 -6.45
N TRP A 113 10.12 3.05 -5.95
CA TRP A 113 9.55 3.22 -4.61
C TRP A 113 10.71 3.01 -3.62
N ASN A 114 11.36 4.10 -3.21
CA ASN A 114 12.36 4.02 -2.15
C ASN A 114 11.64 3.93 -0.80
N TRP A 115 11.14 2.75 -0.46
CA TRP A 115 10.86 2.37 0.92
C TRP A 115 12.22 2.04 1.56
N SER A 116 13.04 3.06 1.81
CA SER A 116 14.16 2.95 2.74
C SER A 116 13.59 3.07 4.15
N ILE A 117 12.91 2.01 4.59
CA ILE A 117 12.69 1.76 6.01
C ILE A 117 13.65 0.64 6.32
N GLY A 118 14.68 0.97 7.10
CA GLY A 118 15.78 0.07 7.43
C GLY A 118 15.25 -1.28 7.90
N ILE A 119 15.65 -2.31 7.17
CA ILE A 119 15.82 -3.67 7.69
C ILE A 119 17.13 -3.68 8.46
#